data_AF-A0A6B8VPJ3-F1
#
_entry.id   AF-A0A6B8VPJ3-F1
#
_cell.length_a   1.000
_cell.length_b   1.000
_cell.length_c   1.000
_cell.angle_alpha   90.00
_cell.angle_beta   90.00
_cell.angle_gamma   90.00
#
_symmetry.space_group_name_H-M   'P 1'
#
loop_
_entity.id
_entity.type
_entity.pdbx_description
1 polymer ?
#
loop_
_entity_poly.entity_id
_entity_poly.type
_entity_poly.pdbx_seq_one_letter_code
_entity_poly.pdbx_strand_id
1 'polypeptide(L)'
;MINAAQALASESVPVVHTMHLFGAASGQRKEWDALEKAVIGQIHNYHSLNDSVLKYLYTAAQLGNRAVGLEGFKAESNKIVDHDVSETVRKHGKYYDLVDLDMTAA
;
A
#
# COMPACT_ATOMS: atom_id res chain seq x y z
N MET A 1 5.74 6.02 -5.22
CA MET A 1 6.95 5.58 -5.94
C MET A 1 8.05 6.64 -5.95
N ILE A 2 7.78 7.91 -6.27
CA ILE A 2 8.82 8.97 -6.27
C ILE A 2 9.50 9.09 -4.89
N ASN A 3 8.73 9.28 -3.81
CA ASN A 3 9.29 9.38 -2.45
C ASN A 3 10.08 8.13 -2.03
N ALA A 4 9.59 6.94 -2.42
CA ALA A 4 10.29 5.69 -2.13
C ALA A 4 11.64 5.62 -2.86
N ALA A 5 11.70 6.02 -4.13
CA ALA A 5 12.95 6.08 -4.88
C ALA A 5 13.92 7.13 -4.31
N GLN A 6 13.42 8.27 -3.85
CA GLN A 6 14.23 9.31 -3.20
C GLN A 6 14.82 8.82 -1.86
N ALA A 7 14.01 8.16 -1.02
CA ALA A 7 14.49 7.57 0.23
C ALA A 7 15.53 6.47 -0.01
N LEU A 8 15.35 5.66 -1.06
CA LEU A 8 16.30 4.62 -1.41
C LEU A 8 17.64 5.19 -1.92
N ALA A 9 17.60 6.34 -2.59
CA ALA A 9 18.79 7.00 -3.14
C ALA A 9 19.73 7.57 -2.06
N SER A 10 19.27 7.74 -0.82
CA SER A 10 20.13 8.16 0.30
C SER A 10 20.91 7.02 0.96
N GLU A 11 20.63 5.76 0.59
CA GLU A 11 21.30 4.60 1.17
C GLU A 11 22.61 4.26 0.45
N SER A 12 23.61 3.80 1.21
CA SER A 12 24.91 3.36 0.66
C SER A 12 24.80 2.10 -0.21
N VAL A 13 23.82 1.24 0.12
CA VAL A 13 23.38 0.11 -0.70
C VAL A 13 21.85 0.21 -0.78
N PRO A 14 21.28 0.57 -1.94
CA PRO A 14 19.85 0.79 -2.08
C PRO A 14 19.06 -0.52 -1.95
N VAL A 15 18.53 -0.77 -0.75
CA VAL A 15 17.63 -1.89 -0.44
C VAL A 15 16.31 -1.41 0.16
N VAL A 16 15.20 -2.06 -0.19
CA VAL A 16 13.89 -1.73 0.41
C VAL A 16 13.77 -2.48 1.73
N HIS A 17 13.98 -1.78 2.85
CA HIS A 17 13.82 -2.40 4.17
C HIS A 17 12.34 -2.56 4.55
N THR A 18 11.59 -1.46 4.57
CA THR A 18 10.16 -1.44 4.89
C THR A 18 9.42 -0.71 3.78
N MET A 19 8.22 -1.18 3.41
CA MET A 19 7.41 -0.56 2.38
C MET A 19 6.08 -0.08 2.97
N HIS A 20 5.75 1.19 2.76
CA HIS A 20 4.44 1.75 3.08
C HIS A 20 3.69 2.10 1.79
N LEU A 21 2.53 1.49 1.60
CA LEU A 21 1.69 1.60 0.42
C LEU A 21 0.43 2.37 0.79
N PHE A 22 0.21 3.51 0.14
CA PHE A 22 -0.97 4.34 0.33
C PHE A 22 -1.88 4.23 -0.88
N GLY A 23 -3.08 3.66 -0.71
CA GLY A 23 -4.04 3.52 -1.81
C GLY A 23 -3.47 2.79 -3.03
N ALA A 24 -2.70 1.72 -2.82
CA ALA A 24 -1.97 1.03 -3.89
C ALA A 24 -2.90 0.49 -5.00
N ALA A 25 -2.73 1.04 -6.20
CA ALA A 25 -3.48 0.68 -7.41
C ALA A 25 -2.95 -0.59 -8.10
N SER A 26 -2.85 -1.69 -7.36
CA SER A 26 -2.50 -3.02 -7.90
C SER A 26 -3.68 -3.97 -7.71
N GLY A 27 -3.98 -4.78 -8.73
CA GLY A 27 -5.06 -5.76 -8.65
C GLY A 27 -4.72 -6.84 -7.62
N GLN A 28 -5.76 -7.41 -7.01
CA GLN A 28 -5.59 -8.58 -6.17
C GLN A 28 -5.03 -9.77 -6.97
N ARG A 29 -4.10 -10.49 -6.36
CA ARG A 29 -3.53 -11.73 -6.87
C ARG A 29 -3.28 -12.69 -5.72
N LYS A 30 -3.17 -13.99 -6.04
CA LYS A 30 -2.99 -15.06 -5.05
C LYS A 30 -1.58 -15.08 -4.44
N GLU A 31 -0.58 -14.66 -5.20
CA GLU A 31 0.83 -14.80 -4.83
C GLU A 31 1.55 -13.46 -4.81
N TRP A 32 2.30 -13.21 -3.74
CA TRP A 32 3.05 -11.99 -3.51
C TRP A 32 4.55 -12.26 -3.28
N ASP A 33 5.03 -13.49 -3.49
CA ASP A 33 6.40 -13.94 -3.23
C ASP A 33 7.47 -13.00 -3.79
N ALA A 34 7.29 -12.49 -5.00
CA ALA A 34 8.24 -11.57 -5.61
C ALA A 34 8.33 -10.23 -4.84
N LEU A 35 7.18 -9.73 -4.36
CA LEU A 35 7.12 -8.53 -3.54
C LEU A 35 7.74 -8.78 -2.16
N GLU A 36 7.43 -9.92 -1.54
CA GLU A 36 7.96 -10.29 -0.22
C GLU A 36 9.47 -10.57 -0.22
N LYS A 37 10.01 -11.10 -1.33
CA LYS A 37 11.46 -11.27 -1.53
C LYS A 37 12.18 -9.94 -1.73
N ALA A 38 11.51 -8.95 -2.29
CA ALA A 38 12.10 -7.63 -2.57
C ALA A 38 12.18 -6.72 -1.34
N VAL A 39 11.44 -7.03 -0.26
CA VAL A 39 11.38 -6.23 0.97
C VAL A 39 11.96 -7.03 2.13
N ILE A 40 12.94 -6.47 2.84
CA ILE A 40 13.61 -7.16 3.95
C ILE A 40 12.63 -7.38 5.11
N GLY A 41 11.99 -6.29 5.55
CA GLY A 41 11.02 -6.22 6.64
C GLY A 41 9.57 -6.33 6.17
N GLN A 42 8.72 -5.43 6.68
CA GLN A 42 7.27 -5.45 6.46
C GLN A 42 6.81 -4.59 5.27
N ILE A 43 5.66 -4.98 4.72
CA ILE A 43 4.91 -4.29 3.68
C ILE A 43 3.58 -3.85 4.29
N HIS A 44 3.45 -2.57 4.62
CA HIS A 44 2.25 -1.98 5.18
C HIS A 44 1.38 -1.45 4.04
N ASN A 45 0.14 -1.93 3.94
CA ASN A 45 -0.83 -1.44 2.97
C ASN A 45 -1.96 -0.71 3.67
N TYR A 46 -2.03 0.60 3.49
CA TYR A 46 -3.11 1.44 4.00
C TYR A 46 -4.18 1.54 2.93
N HIS A 47 -5.32 0.92 3.21
CA HIS A 47 -6.43 0.83 2.27
C HIS A 47 -7.67 1.53 2.82
N SER A 48 -8.52 2.01 1.92
CA SER A 48 -9.79 2.61 2.29
C SER A 48 -10.90 2.24 1.32
N LEU A 49 -12.00 1.71 1.84
CA LEU A 49 -13.23 1.45 1.07
C LEU A 49 -13.91 2.74 0.59
N ASN A 50 -13.52 3.89 1.15
CA ASN A 50 -14.01 5.22 0.78
C ASN A 50 -13.20 5.87 -0.35
N ASP A 51 -12.19 5.18 -0.88
CA ASP A 51 -11.44 5.63 -2.03
C ASP A 51 -12.26 5.51 -3.33
N SER A 52 -12.94 6.59 -3.72
CA SER A 52 -13.78 6.61 -4.92
C SER A 52 -12.99 6.41 -6.23
N VAL A 53 -11.71 6.79 -6.28
CA VAL A 53 -10.88 6.61 -7.48
C VAL A 53 -10.61 5.12 -7.68
N LEU A 54 -10.18 4.42 -6.62
CA LEU A 54 -9.95 2.98 -6.71
C LEU A 54 -11.26 2.20 -6.85
N LYS A 55 -12.34 2.65 -6.21
CA LYS A 55 -13.65 1.99 -6.25
C LYS A 55 -14.31 2.05 -7.63
N TYR A 56 -14.19 3.16 -8.34
CA TYR A 56 -14.90 3.37 -9.61
C TYR A 56 -13.97 3.39 -10.81
N LEU A 57 -12.98 4.28 -10.83
CA LEU A 57 -12.13 4.46 -12.02
C LEU A 57 -11.19 3.28 -12.23
N TYR A 58 -10.49 2.85 -11.17
CA TYR A 58 -9.59 1.69 -11.27
C TYR A 58 -10.36 0.42 -11.63
N THR A 59 -11.47 0.14 -10.93
CA THR A 59 -12.31 -1.03 -11.21
C THR A 59 -12.85 -1.02 -12.63
N ALA A 60 -13.30 0.12 -13.17
CA ALA A 60 -13.73 0.21 -14.56
C ALA A 60 -12.57 -0.06 -15.54
N ALA A 61 -11.41 0.56 -15.32
CA ALA A 61 -10.24 0.40 -16.18
C ALA A 61 -9.65 -1.02 -16.15
N GLN A 62 -9.77 -1.72 -15.03
CA GLN A 62 -9.24 -3.06 -14.81
C GLN A 62 -10.30 -4.16 -14.98
N LEU A 63 -11.38 -3.87 -15.72
CA LEU A 63 -12.43 -4.83 -16.07
C LEU A 63 -13.07 -5.53 -14.85
N GLY A 64 -13.31 -4.77 -13.79
CA GLY A 64 -13.94 -5.25 -12.56
C GLY A 64 -12.96 -5.64 -11.45
N ASN A 65 -11.65 -5.73 -11.72
CA ASN A 65 -10.68 -6.07 -10.69
C ASN A 65 -10.56 -4.96 -9.62
N ARG A 66 -10.40 -5.38 -8.36
CA ARG A 66 -10.31 -4.50 -7.20
C ARG A 66 -8.86 -4.27 -6.83
N ALA A 67 -8.52 -3.02 -6.50
CA ALA A 67 -7.17 -2.67 -6.05
C ALA A 67 -6.94 -3.11 -4.60
N VAL A 68 -5.71 -3.52 -4.27
CA VAL A 68 -5.30 -3.78 -2.88
C VAL A 68 -5.37 -2.52 -2.00
N GLY A 69 -5.23 -1.33 -2.58
CA GLY A 69 -5.45 -0.06 -1.87
C GLY A 69 -6.90 0.26 -1.55
N LEU A 70 -7.85 -0.51 -2.08
CA LEU A 70 -9.28 -0.38 -1.77
C LEU A 70 -9.71 -1.38 -0.69
N GLU A 71 -9.21 -2.62 -0.76
CA GLU A 71 -9.72 -3.75 0.05
C GLU A 71 -8.69 -4.45 0.92
N GLY A 72 -7.43 -4.07 0.82
CA GLY A 72 -6.33 -4.87 1.34
C GLY A 72 -5.81 -5.89 0.34
N PHE A 73 -4.63 -6.41 0.63
CA PHE A 73 -4.04 -7.59 -0.01
C PHE A 73 -4.82 -8.86 0.33
N LYS A 74 -5.32 -8.97 1.57
CA LYS A 74 -5.99 -10.18 2.10
C LYS A 74 -5.13 -11.45 1.91
N ALA A 75 -3.80 -11.29 1.96
CA ALA A 75 -2.85 -12.36 1.73
C ALA A 75 -2.59 -13.14 3.03
N GLU A 76 -2.37 -14.46 2.92
CA GLU A 76 -1.83 -15.28 4.01
C GLU A 76 -0.31 -15.08 4.07
N SER A 77 0.12 -13.92 4.56
CA SER A 77 1.53 -13.52 4.65
C SER A 77 1.86 -12.96 6.01
N ASN A 78 3.05 -13.27 6.54
CA ASN A 78 3.58 -12.66 7.76
C ASN A 78 4.35 -11.35 7.49
N LYS A 79 4.61 -11.00 6.23
CA LYS A 79 5.29 -9.75 5.83
C LYS A 79 4.34 -8.65 5.41
N ILE A 80 3.13 -9.00 4.95
CA ILE A 80 2.15 -8.03 4.47
C ILE A 80 1.15 -7.73 5.59
N VAL A 81 0.99 -6.45 5.91
CA VAL A 81 0.08 -5.97 6.96
C VAL A 81 -0.90 -4.97 6.33
N ASP A 82 -2.16 -5.35 6.26
CA ASP A 82 -3.24 -4.46 5.83
C ASP A 82 -3.71 -3.58 6.99
N HIS A 83 -3.75 -2.27 6.76
CA HIS A 83 -4.26 -1.25 7.67
C HIS A 83 -5.51 -0.64 7.05
N ASP A 84 -6.68 -0.94 7.63
CA ASP A 84 -7.92 -0.29 7.21
C ASP A 84 -7.97 1.12 7.78
N VAL A 85 -7.86 2.11 6.91
CA VAL A 85 -7.92 3.54 7.26
C VAL A 85 -9.21 4.19 6.75
N SER A 86 -10.26 3.40 6.48
CA SER A 86 -11.53 3.89 5.93
C SER A 86 -12.22 4.95 6.80
N GLU A 87 -12.03 4.90 8.11
CA GLU A 87 -12.60 5.89 9.04
C GLU A 87 -12.02 7.30 8.81
N THR A 88 -10.71 7.37 8.53
CA THR A 88 -9.98 8.63 8.41
C THR A 88 -9.83 9.07 6.95
N VAL A 89 -9.41 8.17 6.06
CA VAL A 89 -9.15 8.48 4.65
C VAL A 89 -10.42 8.28 3.84
N ARG A 90 -11.11 9.39 3.54
CA ARG A 90 -12.37 9.40 2.79
C ARG A 90 -12.26 9.65 1.27
N LYS A 91 -11.05 9.85 0.75
CA LYS A 91 -10.80 10.07 -0.68
C LYS A 91 -9.34 9.79 -1.05
N HIS A 92 -9.09 9.39 -2.29
CA HIS A 92 -7.78 8.92 -2.78
C HIS A 92 -6.60 9.85 -2.44
N GLY A 93 -6.75 11.16 -2.63
CA GLY A 93 -5.64 12.09 -2.38
C GLY A 93 -5.32 12.32 -0.91
N LYS A 94 -6.06 11.74 0.05
CA LYS A 94 -5.95 12.07 1.48
C LYS A 94 -5.04 11.17 2.30
N TYR A 95 -4.49 10.09 1.74
CA TYR A 95 -3.57 9.25 2.50
C TYR A 95 -2.35 10.03 3.02
N TYR A 96 -1.71 10.86 2.18
CA TYR A 96 -0.54 11.64 2.59
C TYR A 96 -0.82 12.71 3.64
N ASP A 97 -2.07 13.13 3.78
CA ASP A 97 -2.46 14.15 4.76
C ASP A 97 -2.86 13.54 6.11
N LEU A 98 -3.31 12.27 6.10
CA LEU A 98 -4.06 11.67 7.22
C LEU A 98 -3.47 10.37 7.74
N VAL A 99 -2.51 9.78 7.02
CA VAL A 99 -1.78 8.59 7.47
C VAL A 99 -0.40 9.04 7.91
N ASP A 100 -0.16 8.95 9.21
CA ASP A 100 1.15 9.17 9.79
C ASP A 100 1.91 7.84 9.89
N LEU A 101 3.20 7.87 9.56
CA LEU A 101 4.11 6.73 9.68
C LEU A 101 4.78 6.69 11.05
N ASP A 102 4.75 7.79 11.81
CA ASP A 102 5.32 7.93 13.15
C ASP A 102 4.41 7.30 14.22
N MET A 103 4.19 5.98 14.10
CA MET A 103 3.84 5.13 15.24
C MET A 103 4.70 3.87 15.21
N THR A 104 6.01 4.07 15.35
CA THR A 104 6.95 3.02 15.75
C THR A 104 7.86 3.52 16.88
N ALA A 105 7.27 3.83 18.03
CA ALA A 105 7.93 3.78 19.35
C ALA A 105 6.93 4.02 20.48
N ALA A 106 6.40 2.94 21.06
CA ALA A 106 5.96 2.88 22.46
C ALA A 106 6.23 1.47 22.97
#